data_AF-A0A7Y8H7M5-F1
#
_entry.id   AF-A0A7Y8H7M5-F1
#
_cell.length_a   1.000
_cell.length_b   1.000
_cell.length_c   1.000
_cell.angle_alpha   90.00
_cell.angle_beta   90.00
_cell.angle_gamma   90.00
#
_symmetry.space_group_name_H-M   'P 1'
#
loop_
_entity.id
_entity.type
_entity.pdbx_description
1 polymer ?
#
loop_
_entity_poly.entity_id
_entity_poly.type
_entity_poly.pdbx_seq_one_letter_code
_entity_poly.pdbx_strand_id
1 'polypeptide(L)'
;MNKYNSPVKTSAKILLFVLFLSCISGFTRAQTDEKENETITNMSITLQKKLLLTDQQTLEVKKILKNYFTYLAESMSPNPKPGLLKTAKENIEALLDKKQKMKYEIIKNEWWNMLNGTD
;
A
#
# COMPACT_ATOMS: atom_id res chain seq x y z
N MET A 1 -29.23 31.03 55.36
CA MET A 1 -28.12 30.16 54.90
C MET A 1 -28.54 29.53 53.57
N ASN A 2 -28.21 30.15 52.44
CA ASN A 2 -28.51 29.60 51.11
C ASN A 2 -27.31 28.81 50.60
N LYS A 3 -27.52 27.51 50.35
CA LYS A 3 -26.55 26.61 49.72
C LYS A 3 -26.47 26.93 48.23
N TYR A 4 -25.36 27.49 47.79
CA TYR A 4 -25.00 27.62 46.38
C TYR A 4 -24.58 26.24 45.85
N ASN A 5 -25.47 25.56 45.13
CA ASN A 5 -25.11 24.38 44.33
C ASN A 5 -24.39 24.86 43.07
N SER A 6 -23.12 24.49 42.91
CA SER A 6 -22.31 24.86 41.76
C SER A 6 -22.55 23.90 40.57
N PRO A 7 -22.71 24.39 39.32
CA PRO A 7 -22.88 23.55 38.14
C PRO A 7 -21.54 23.15 37.48
N VAL A 8 -20.46 23.03 38.26
CA VAL A 8 -19.09 22.90 37.72
C VAL A 8 -18.75 21.46 37.30
N LYS A 9 -19.54 20.48 37.73
CA LYS A 9 -19.26 19.05 37.46
C LYS A 9 -19.62 18.59 36.04
N THR A 10 -20.42 19.36 35.31
CA THR A 10 -20.90 18.97 33.97
C THR A 10 -19.96 19.43 32.86
N SER A 11 -19.36 20.61 32.99
CA SER A 11 -18.49 21.20 31.95
C SER A 11 -17.15 20.47 31.81
N ALA A 12 -16.60 19.93 32.91
CA ALA A 12 -15.34 19.17 32.88
C ALA A 12 -15.46 17.83 32.13
N LYS A 13 -16.64 17.19 32.17
CA LYS A 13 -16.90 15.92 31.45
C LYS A 13 -17.00 16.11 29.93
N ILE A 14 -17.56 17.24 29.51
CA ILE A 14 -17.69 17.60 28.09
C ILE A 14 -16.31 17.89 27.49
N LEU A 15 -15.43 18.57 28.23
CA LEU A 15 -14.08 18.89 27.78
C LEU A 15 -13.20 17.63 27.63
N LEU A 16 -13.39 16.62 28.48
CA LEU A 16 -12.72 15.32 28.37
C LEU A 16 -13.19 14.52 27.14
N PHE A 17 -14.48 14.62 26.80
CA PHE A 17 -15.07 13.92 25.65
C PHE A 17 -14.60 14.49 24.30
N VAL A 18 -14.42 15.81 24.21
CA VAL A 18 -13.90 16.48 23.00
C VAL A 18 -12.42 16.13 22.75
N LEU A 19 -11.60 16.04 23.80
CA LEU A 19 -10.20 15.60 23.68
C LEU A 19 -10.05 14.13 23.23
N PHE A 20 -11.00 13.27 23.61
CA PHE A 20 -10.97 11.85 23.24
C PHE A 20 -11.30 11.64 21.75
N LEU A 21 -12.17 12.46 21.16
CA LEU A 21 -12.55 12.38 19.75
C LEU A 21 -11.45 12.84 18.79
N SER A 22 -10.58 13.77 19.20
CA SER A 22 -9.46 14.25 18.37
C SER A 22 -8.31 13.25 18.17
N CYS A 23 -8.24 12.17 18.97
CA CYS A 23 -7.22 11.13 18.81
C CYS A 23 -7.54 10.08 17.73
N ILE A 24 -8.79 9.98 17.28
CA ILE A 24 -9.22 8.87 16.43
C ILE A 24 -8.92 9.14 14.94
N SER A 25 -8.82 10.39 14.52
CA SER A 25 -8.65 10.78 13.11
C SER A 25 -7.25 10.52 12.52
N GLY A 26 -6.27 10.09 13.31
CA GLY A 26 -4.91 9.79 12.85
C GLY A 26 -4.63 8.33 12.47
N PHE A 27 -5.52 7.39 12.79
CA PHE A 27 -5.20 5.95 12.75
C PHE A 27 -5.49 5.25 11.41
N THR A 28 -6.15 5.92 10.45
CA THR A 28 -6.58 5.26 9.21
C THR A 28 -5.51 5.18 8.12
N ARG A 29 -4.49 6.05 8.14
CA ARG A 29 -3.43 6.04 7.12
C ARG A 29 -2.35 4.99 7.36
N ALA A 30 -1.98 4.75 8.62
CA ALA A 30 -0.87 3.86 8.97
C ALA A 30 -1.13 2.38 8.57
N GLN A 31 -2.37 1.90 8.68
CA GLN A 31 -2.70 0.51 8.33
C GLN A 31 -2.65 0.25 6.81
N THR A 32 -2.94 1.26 5.98
CA THR A 32 -2.91 1.11 4.52
C THR A 32 -1.47 1.05 4.01
N ASP A 33 -0.59 1.91 4.54
CA ASP A 33 0.83 1.96 4.15
C ASP A 33 1.58 0.68 4.54
N GLU A 34 1.26 0.08 5.70
CA GLU A 34 1.91 -1.15 6.19
C GLU A 34 1.54 -2.37 5.32
N LYS A 35 0.26 -2.53 4.98
CA LYS A 35 -0.23 -3.64 4.14
C LYS A 35 0.24 -3.55 2.68
N GLU A 36 0.32 -2.32 2.13
CA GLU A 36 0.88 -2.09 0.80
C GLU A 36 2.37 -2.48 0.75
N ASN A 37 3.15 -2.05 1.76
CA ASN A 37 4.58 -2.35 1.83
C ASN A 37 4.86 -3.85 1.99
N GLU A 38 4.03 -4.58 2.74
CA GLU A 38 4.09 -6.04 2.84
C GLU A 38 3.82 -6.70 1.48
N THR A 39 2.76 -6.29 0.79
CA THR A 39 2.39 -6.82 -0.53
C THR A 39 3.50 -6.60 -1.55
N ILE A 40 4.03 -5.37 -1.64
CA ILE A 40 5.16 -5.02 -2.51
C ILE A 40 6.38 -5.89 -2.21
N THR A 41 6.67 -6.09 -0.92
CA THR A 41 7.82 -6.90 -0.48
C THR A 41 7.63 -8.37 -0.85
N ASN A 42 6.44 -8.94 -0.60
CA ASN A 42 6.12 -10.32 -0.93
C ASN A 42 6.14 -10.58 -2.45
N MET A 43 5.59 -9.68 -3.25
CA MET A 43 5.66 -9.77 -4.71
C MET A 43 7.09 -9.72 -5.23
N SER A 44 7.91 -8.81 -4.69
CA SER A 44 9.32 -8.66 -5.10
C SER A 44 10.14 -9.91 -4.75
N ILE A 45 9.98 -10.44 -3.54
CA ILE A 45 10.66 -11.66 -3.08
C ILE A 45 10.20 -12.88 -3.89
N THR A 46 8.91 -12.99 -4.18
CA THR A 46 8.37 -14.08 -5.00
C THR A 46 8.97 -14.07 -6.39
N LEU A 47 9.03 -12.89 -7.02
CA LEU A 47 9.64 -12.74 -8.34
C LEU A 47 11.14 -13.03 -8.30
N GLN A 48 11.85 -12.57 -7.26
CA GLN A 48 13.25 -12.88 -7.03
C GLN A 48 13.49 -14.39 -6.99
N LYS A 49 12.70 -15.13 -6.20
CA LYS A 49 12.84 -16.59 -6.07
C LYS A 49 12.50 -17.33 -7.36
N LYS A 50 11.41 -16.97 -8.04
CA LYS A 50 10.97 -17.67 -9.26
C LYS A 50 11.88 -17.40 -10.46
N LEU A 51 12.40 -16.17 -10.60
CA LEU A 51 13.24 -15.77 -11.73
C LEU A 51 14.74 -15.80 -11.44
N LEU A 52 15.16 -15.98 -10.18
CA LEU A 52 16.54 -15.83 -9.73
C LEU A 52 17.07 -14.43 -10.05
N LEU A 53 16.32 -13.40 -9.61
CA LEU A 53 16.73 -12.02 -9.77
C LEU A 53 17.93 -11.70 -8.87
N THR A 54 18.80 -10.81 -9.34
CA THR A 54 19.83 -10.22 -8.48
C THR A 54 19.20 -9.30 -7.43
N ASP A 55 19.96 -8.96 -6.39
CA ASP A 55 19.49 -7.99 -5.38
C ASP A 55 19.18 -6.63 -6.01
N GLN A 56 19.99 -6.22 -6.99
CA GLN A 56 19.76 -4.98 -7.73
C GLN A 56 18.46 -5.02 -8.55
N GLN A 57 18.22 -6.10 -9.30
CA GLN A 57 16.97 -6.27 -10.04
C GLN A 57 15.76 -6.30 -9.09
N THR A 58 15.89 -6.96 -7.94
CA THR A 58 14.83 -7.06 -6.93
C THR A 58 14.51 -5.68 -6.34
N LEU A 59 15.54 -4.85 -6.08
CA LEU A 59 15.36 -3.48 -5.62
C LEU A 59 14.61 -2.62 -6.66
N GLU A 60 14.96 -2.75 -7.94
CA GLU A 60 14.28 -2.01 -9.02
C GLU A 60 12.84 -2.48 -9.22
N VAL A 61 12.56 -3.78 -9.13
CA VAL A 61 11.18 -4.31 -9.10
C VAL A 61 10.39 -3.71 -7.95
N LYS A 62 10.97 -3.66 -6.74
CA LYS A 62 10.34 -3.06 -5.56
C LYS A 62 9.97 -1.59 -5.79
N LYS A 63 10.87 -0.81 -6.41
CA LYS A 63 10.63 0.59 -6.77
C LYS A 63 9.50 0.75 -7.79
N ILE A 64 9.49 -0.08 -8.84
CA ILE A 64 8.44 -0.04 -9.87
C ILE A 64 7.07 -0.32 -9.24
N LEU A 65 6.97 -1.36 -8.40
CA LEU A 65 5.73 -1.70 -7.71
C LEU A 65 5.28 -0.58 -6.77
N LYS A 66 6.19 -0.03 -5.96
CA LYS A 66 5.89 1.11 -5.08
C LYS A 66 5.32 2.29 -5.86
N ASN A 67 5.96 2.67 -6.97
CA ASN A 67 5.47 3.76 -7.81
C ASN A 67 4.07 3.44 -8.37
N TYR A 68 3.85 2.21 -8.85
CA TYR A 68 2.55 1.78 -9.35
C TYR A 68 1.44 1.93 -8.29
N PHE A 69 1.66 1.43 -7.07
CA PHE A 69 0.69 1.55 -5.98
C PHE A 69 0.49 2.99 -5.51
N THR A 70 1.56 3.78 -5.41
CA THR A 70 1.47 5.22 -5.10
C THR A 70 0.59 5.93 -6.14
N TYR A 71 0.79 5.67 -7.43
CA TYR A 71 -0.05 6.26 -8.47
C TYR A 71 -1.51 5.80 -8.42
N LEU A 72 -1.77 4.54 -8.05
CA LEU A 72 -3.14 4.06 -7.84
C LEU A 72 -3.81 4.82 -6.69
N ALA A 73 -3.10 4.99 -5.57
CA ALA A 73 -3.61 5.71 -4.40
C ALA A 73 -3.82 7.21 -4.65
N GLU A 74 -2.93 7.85 -5.42
CA GLU A 74 -3.04 9.26 -5.80
C GLU A 74 -4.12 9.51 -6.85
N SER A 75 -4.44 8.51 -7.68
CA SER A 75 -5.58 8.58 -8.58
C SER A 75 -6.89 8.42 -7.81
N MET A 76 -7.35 9.47 -7.13
CA MET A 76 -8.73 9.61 -6.63
C MET A 76 -9.77 9.68 -7.79
N SER A 77 -9.42 9.17 -8.96
CA SER A 77 -10.22 9.19 -10.17
C SER A 77 -10.89 7.83 -10.33
N PRO A 78 -12.21 7.77 -10.58
CA PRO A 78 -12.92 6.53 -10.87
C PRO A 78 -12.38 5.79 -12.12
N ASN A 79 -11.53 6.46 -12.91
CA ASN A 79 -10.72 5.85 -13.96
C ASN A 79 -9.23 6.06 -13.64
N PRO A 80 -8.49 5.03 -13.17
CA PRO A 80 -7.04 5.09 -13.11
C PRO A 80 -6.47 5.37 -14.50
N LYS A 81 -5.35 6.10 -14.58
CA LYS A 81 -4.73 6.47 -15.86
C LYS A 81 -4.56 5.20 -16.72
N PRO A 82 -5.22 5.13 -17.91
CA PRO A 82 -5.09 3.96 -18.76
C PRO A 82 -3.62 3.80 -19.13
N GLY A 83 -3.05 2.64 -18.81
CA GLY A 83 -1.66 2.32 -19.13
C GLY A 83 -0.68 2.24 -17.95
N LEU A 84 -1.05 2.65 -16.73
CA LEU A 84 -0.13 2.52 -15.56
C LEU A 84 0.35 1.07 -15.34
N LEU A 85 -0.58 0.12 -15.34
CA LEU A 85 -0.25 -1.30 -15.20
C LEU A 85 0.61 -1.79 -16.37
N LYS A 86 0.34 -1.30 -17.59
CA LYS A 86 1.12 -1.66 -18.78
C LYS A 86 2.56 -1.16 -18.66
N THR A 87 2.75 0.09 -18.26
CA THR A 87 4.09 0.67 -18.04
C THR A 87 4.85 -0.07 -16.94
N ALA A 88 4.18 -0.42 -15.84
CA ALA A 88 4.81 -1.21 -14.78
C ALA A 88 5.26 -2.60 -15.29
N LYS A 89 4.42 -3.28 -16.09
CA LYS A 89 4.75 -4.55 -16.74
C LYS A 89 5.96 -4.44 -17.66
N GLU A 90 5.97 -3.44 -18.53
CA GLU A 90 7.06 -3.20 -19.49
C GLU A 90 8.38 -2.89 -18.77
N ASN A 91 8.35 -2.06 -17.73
CA ASN A 91 9.54 -1.72 -16.95
C ASN A 91 10.11 -2.93 -16.23
N ILE A 92 9.27 -3.81 -15.66
CA ILE A 92 9.73 -5.04 -15.03
C ILE A 92 10.35 -5.98 -16.07
N GLU A 93 9.71 -6.16 -17.22
CA GLU A 93 10.24 -7.00 -18.28
C GLU A 93 11.58 -6.48 -18.82
N ALA A 94 11.76 -5.17 -18.91
CA ALA A 94 13.02 -4.54 -19.35
C ALA A 94 14.21 -4.83 -18.41
N LEU A 95 13.96 -5.11 -17.12
CA LEU A 95 15.01 -5.47 -16.16
C LEU A 95 15.52 -6.90 -16.35
N LEU A 96 14.78 -7.76 -17.05
CA LEU A 96 15.04 -9.19 -17.12
C LEU A 96 15.99 -9.54 -18.27
N ASP A 97 16.89 -10.49 -18.01
CA ASP A 97 17.67 -11.12 -19.07
C ASP A 97 16.81 -12.10 -19.90
N LYS A 98 17.35 -12.60 -21.01
CA LYS A 98 16.63 -13.52 -21.91
C LYS A 98 16.07 -14.76 -21.20
N LYS A 99 16.82 -15.36 -20.27
CA LYS A 99 16.40 -16.56 -19.54
C LYS A 99 15.32 -16.23 -18.51
N GLN A 100 15.46 -15.10 -17.83
CA GLN A 100 14.47 -14.57 -16.90
C GLN A 100 13.16 -14.21 -17.61
N LYS A 101 13.22 -13.58 -18.80
CA LYS A 101 12.04 -13.27 -19.62
C LYS A 101 11.23 -14.51 -19.99
N MET A 102 11.90 -15.58 -20.42
CA MET A 102 11.20 -16.84 -20.75
C MET A 102 10.45 -17.42 -19.53
N LYS A 103 11.07 -17.40 -18.35
CA LYS A 103 10.39 -17.82 -17.12
C LYS A 103 9.27 -16.86 -16.73
N TYR A 104 9.48 -15.56 -16.90
CA TYR A 104 8.49 -14.54 -16.60
C TYR A 104 7.23 -14.70 -17.45
N GLU A 105 7.35 -15.00 -18.74
CA GLU A 105 6.20 -15.29 -19.62
C GLU A 105 5.29 -16.40 -19.07
N ILE A 106 5.87 -17.39 -18.38
CA ILE A 106 5.14 -18.51 -17.77
C ILE A 106 4.39 -18.05 -16.50
N ILE A 107 5.04 -17.24 -15.65
CA ILE A 107 4.51 -16.91 -14.32
C ILE A 107 3.80 -15.55 -14.24
N LYS A 108 3.94 -14.67 -15.25
CA LYS A 108 3.52 -13.27 -15.16
C LYS A 108 2.05 -13.10 -14.82
N ASN A 109 1.18 -13.95 -15.37
CA ASN A 109 -0.26 -13.86 -15.11
C ASN A 109 -0.59 -14.21 -13.65
N GLU A 110 -0.08 -15.35 -13.16
CA GLU A 110 -0.20 -15.77 -11.75
C GLU A 110 0.37 -14.71 -10.81
N TRP A 111 1.57 -14.20 -11.11
CA TRP A 111 2.26 -13.23 -10.29
C TRP A 111 1.53 -11.88 -10.22
N TRP A 112 1.03 -11.35 -11.34
CA TRP A 112 0.25 -10.11 -11.33
C TRP A 112 -1.13 -10.28 -10.66
N ASN A 113 -1.70 -11.49 -10.66
CA ASN A 113 -2.96 -11.76 -9.97
C ASN A 113 -2.83 -11.70 -8.44
N MET A 114 -1.62 -11.78 -7.88
CA MET A 114 -1.38 -11.56 -6.45
C MET A 114 -1.84 -10.17 -5.98
N LEU A 115 -1.94 -9.19 -6.90
CA LEU A 115 -2.51 -7.87 -6.62
C LEU A 115 -4.00 -7.91 -6.27
N ASN A 116 -4.74 -8.89 -6.80
CA ASN A 116 -6.20 -8.94 -6.69
C ASN A 116 -6.67 -9.70 -5.43
N GLY A 117 -5.76 -10.24 -4.63
CA GLY A 117 -6.08 -10.88 -3.35
C GLY A 117 -6.92 -12.16 -3.44
N THR A 118 -6.77 -12.95 -4.50
CA THR A 118 -7.36 -14.30 -4.58
C THR A 118 -6.39 -15.33 -4.03
N ASP A 119 -6.60 -15.71 -2.77
CA ASP A 119 -6.55 -17.12 -2.37
C ASP A 119 -7.81 -17.84 -2.88
#